data_AF-X8CJI7-F1
#
_entry.id   AF-X8CJI7-F1
#
_cell.length_a   1.000
_cell.length_b   1.000
_cell.length_c   1.000
_cell.angle_alpha   90.00
_cell.angle_beta   90.00
_cell.angle_gamma   90.00
#
_symmetry.space_group_name_H-M   'P 1'
#
loop_
_entity.id
_entity.type
_entity.pdbx_description
1 polymer ?
#
loop_
_entity_poly.entity_id
_entity_poly.type
_entity_poly.pdbx_seq_one_letter_code
_entity_poly.pdbx_strand_id
1 'polypeptide(L)' 'MLARLNRFEIDHVIRSTAAAYPNPALRLLDAIHLATAQTAASAAPLTALVTYDTRLSAAADDLGMTVVAPGKGANSVRRR' A
#
# COMPACT_ATOMS: atom_id res chain seq x y z
N MET A 1 4.09 22.08 -6.24
CA MET A 1 3.11 21.20 -5.55
C MET A 1 3.72 19.87 -5.10
N LEU A 2 4.56 19.21 -5.90
CA LEU A 2 5.17 17.90 -5.56
C LEU A 2 6.27 17.95 -4.48
N ALA A 3 6.83 19.12 -4.16
CA ALA A 3 7.95 19.26 -3.21
C ALA A 3 7.63 18.79 -1.76
N ARG A 4 6.34 18.62 -1.43
CA ARG A 4 5.89 18.13 -0.12
C ARG A 4 5.72 16.61 -0.06
N LEU A 5 5.97 15.90 -1.16
CA LEU A 5 5.85 14.45 -1.24
C LEU A 5 7.24 13.84 -1.21
N ASN A 6 7.44 12.87 -0.32
CA ASN A 6 8.61 12.00 -0.40
C ASN A 6 8.42 11.06 -1.61
N ARG A 7 9.39 11.03 -2.51
CA ARG A 7 9.34 10.21 -3.72
C ARG A 7 10.29 9.04 -3.57
N PHE A 8 9.79 7.86 -3.90
CA PHE A 8 10.57 6.64 -3.93
C PHE A 8 10.82 6.27 -5.38
N GLU A 9 12.09 6.13 -5.73
CA GLU A 9 12.47 5.55 -7.02
C GLU A 9 12.17 4.05 -7.00
N ILE A 10 11.72 3.48 -8.12
CA ILE A 10 11.49 2.04 -8.26
C ILE A 10 12.83 1.35 -8.51
N ASP A 11 13.69 1.44 -7.50
CA ASP A 11 15.07 0.96 -7.53
C ASP A 11 15.13 -0.57 -7.42
N HIS A 12 16.34 -1.11 -7.25
CA HIS A 12 16.52 -2.54 -7.08
C HIS A 12 15.82 -3.09 -5.83
N VAL A 13 15.84 -2.36 -4.71
CA VAL A 13 15.23 -2.81 -3.45
C VAL A 13 13.72 -2.98 -3.64
N ILE A 14 13.05 -1.98 -4.20
CA ILE A 14 11.60 -2.04 -4.44
C ILE A 14 11.27 -3.18 -5.42
N ARG A 15 12.02 -3.32 -6.52
CA ARG A 15 11.76 -4.37 -7.52
C ARG A 15 11.96 -5.77 -6.97
N SER A 16 13.02 -5.99 -6.19
CA SER A 16 13.28 -7.29 -5.56
C SER A 16 12.22 -7.63 -4.51
N THR A 17 11.82 -6.67 -3.68
CA THR A 17 10.73 -6.87 -2.71
C THR A 17 9.40 -7.18 -3.42
N ALA A 18 9.07 -6.46 -4.49
CA ALA A 18 7.88 -6.72 -5.28
C ALA A 18 7.88 -8.12 -5.92
N ALA A 19 9.04 -8.56 -6.43
CA ALA A 19 9.19 -9.89 -7.03
C ALA A 19 9.16 -11.03 -5.99
N ALA A 20 9.39 -10.72 -4.71
CA ALA A 20 9.41 -11.70 -3.63
C ALA A 20 8.00 -12.03 -3.07
N TYR A 21 6.95 -11.32 -3.47
CA TYR A 21 5.60 -11.64 -3.01
C TYR A 21 5.17 -13.03 -3.50
N PRO A 22 4.72 -13.91 -2.59
CA PRO A 22 4.43 -15.31 -2.93
C PRO A 22 3.09 -15.48 -3.66
N ASN A 23 2.24 -14.45 -3.70
CA ASN A 23 0.91 -14.53 -4.29
C ASN A 23 1.00 -14.38 -5.82
N PRO A 24 0.76 -15.46 -6.61
CA PRO A 24 0.86 -15.40 -8.07
C PRO A 24 -0.27 -14.60 -8.73
N ALA A 25 -1.36 -14.34 -8.01
CA ALA A 25 -2.48 -13.51 -8.48
C ALA A 25 -2.28 -12.02 -8.16
N LEU A 26 -1.23 -11.66 -7.42
CA LEU A 26 -0.91 -10.27 -7.13
C LEU A 26 -0.48 -9.57 -8.42
N ARG A 27 -1.17 -8.48 -8.75
CA ARG A 27 -0.88 -7.72 -9.97
C ARG A 27 0.46 -7.01 -9.80
N LEU A 28 1.20 -6.87 -10.90
CA LEU A 28 2.53 -6.22 -10.87
C LEU A 28 2.50 -4.82 -10.23
N LEU A 29 1.50 -4.01 -10.56
CA LEU A 29 1.37 -2.66 -10.00
C LEU A 29 1.09 -2.69 -8.49
N ASP A 30 0.29 -3.65 -8.03
CA ASP A 30 -0.01 -3.82 -6.60
C ASP A 30 1.26 -4.23 -5.85
N ALA A 31 2.03 -5.18 -6.41
CA ALA A 31 3.32 -5.58 -5.86
C ALA A 31 4.28 -4.40 -5.71
N ILE A 32 4.40 -3.53 -6.72
CA ILE A 32 5.26 -2.34 -6.64
C ILE A 32 4.77 -1.37 -5.55
N HIS A 33 3.46 -1.14 -5.44
CA HIS A 33 2.90 -0.26 -4.40
C HIS A 33 3.13 -0.79 -2.99
N LEU A 34 2.91 -2.10 -2.77
CA LEU A 34 3.14 -2.73 -1.47
C LEU A 34 4.63 -2.70 -1.10
N ALA A 35 5.51 -3.01 -2.03
CA ALA A 35 6.96 -2.96 -1.80
C ALA A 35 7.44 -1.54 -1.46
N THR A 36 6.88 -0.54 -2.15
CA THR A 36 7.16 0.87 -1.86
C THR A 36 6.66 1.25 -0.47
N ALA A 37 5.44 0.83 -0.09
CA ALA A 37 4.88 1.09 1.23
C ALA A 37 5.68 0.44 2.36
N GLN A 38 6.15 -0.81 2.19
CA GLN A 38 7.04 -1.47 3.16
C GLN A 38 8.40 -0.76 3.29
N THR A 39 8.95 -0.30 2.17
CA THR A 39 10.21 0.47 2.16
C THR A 39 10.02 1.81 2.90
N ALA A 40 8.91 2.51 2.64
CA ALA A 40 8.57 3.74 3.34
C ALA A 40 8.35 3.53 4.84
N ALA A 41 7.63 2.47 5.22
CA ALA A 41 7.38 2.09 6.61
C ALA A 41 8.67 1.75 7.38
N SER A 42 9.70 1.28 6.67
CA SER A 42 11.02 0.99 7.24
C SER A 42 11.84 2.27 7.50
N ALA A 43 11.58 3.34 6.75
CA ALA A 43 12.25 4.63 6.91
C ALA A 43 11.58 5.52 7.97
N ALA A 44 10.26 5.45 8.09
CA ALA A 44 9.48 6.18 9.10
C ALA A 44 8.12 5.48 9.32
N PRO A 45 7.45 5.68 10.48
CA PRO A 45 6.15 5.08 10.74
C PRO A 45 5.12 5.41 9.65
N LEU A 46 4.69 4.39 8.90
CA LEU A 46 3.63 4.53 7.90
C LEU A 46 2.27 4.46 8.60
N THR A 47 1.51 5.56 8.56
CA THR A 47 0.20 5.63 9.22
C THR A 47 -0.86 4.81 8.48
N ALA A 48 -0.89 4.89 7.14
CA ALA A 48 -1.83 4.14 6.32
C ALA A 48 -1.37 4.09 4.85
N LEU A 49 -1.78 3.03 4.14
CA LEU A 49 -1.83 3.00 2.68
C LEU A 49 -3.17 3.59 2.22
N VAL A 50 -3.12 4.65 1.42
CA VAL A 50 -4.33 5.30 0.89
C VAL A 50 -4.60 4.81 -0.53
N THR A 51 -5.72 4.14 -0.77
CA THR A 51 -6.12 3.69 -2.11
C THR A 51 -7.63 3.58 -2.25
N TYR A 52 -8.13 3.82 -3.46
CA TYR A 52 -9.52 3.51 -3.83
C TYR A 52 -9.68 2.10 -4.41
N ASP A 53 -8.57 1.48 -4.84
CA ASP A 53 -8.59 0.14 -5.43
C ASP A 53 -8.77 -0.89 -4.31
N THR A 54 -9.89 -1.64 -4.37
CA THR A 54 -10.25 -2.63 -3.36
C THR A 54 -9.36 -3.85 -3.38
N ARG A 55 -8.74 -4.19 -4.52
CA ARG A 55 -7.80 -5.31 -4.64
C ARG A 55 -6.48 -4.97 -3.99
N LEU A 56 -5.96 -3.77 -4.25
CA LEU A 56 -4.77 -3.26 -3.56
C LEU A 56 -5.03 -3.09 -2.06
N SER A 57 -6.23 -2.64 -1.69
CA SER A 57 -6.65 -2.56 -0.27
C SER A 57 -6.57 -3.93 0.41
N ALA A 58 -7.16 -4.97 -0.19
CA ALA A 58 -7.12 -6.32 0.37
C ALA A 58 -5.69 -6.86 0.48
N ALA A 59 -4.88 -6.69 -0.57
CA ALA A 59 -3.50 -7.15 -0.56
C ALA A 59 -2.62 -6.42 0.49
N ALA A 60 -2.91 -5.14 0.78
CA ALA A 60 -2.23 -4.39 1.83
C ALA A 60 -2.68 -4.82 3.24
N ASP A 61 -3.98 -5.09 3.41
CA ASP A 61 -4.56 -5.61 4.64
C ASP A 61 -4.01 -7.01 4.98
N ASP A 62 -3.86 -7.88 3.97
CA ASP A 62 -3.21 -9.20 4.11
C ASP A 62 -1.75 -9.10 4.59
N LEU A 63 -1.08 -7.97 4.33
CA LEU A 63 0.28 -7.67 4.81
C LEU A 63 0.28 -6.92 6.16
N GLY A 64 -0.88 -6.74 6.79
CA GLY A 64 -1.04 -6.07 8.08
C GLY A 64 -0.92 -4.54 8.03
N MET A 65 -1.02 -3.93 6.84
CA MET A 65 -1.00 -2.47 6.73
C MET A 65 -2.38 -1.89 7.03
N THR A 66 -2.42 -0.76 7.75
CA THR A 66 -3.65 0.03 7.84
C THR A 66 -4.00 0.60 6.47
N VAL A 67 -5.22 0.36 5.98
CA VAL A 67 -5.69 0.88 4.68
C VAL A 67 -6.80 1.90 4.88
N VAL A 68 -6.72 3.01 4.15
CA VAL A 68 -7.77 4.04 4.11
C VAL A 68 -8.18 4.30 2.67
N ALA A 69 -9.48 4.35 2.42
CA ALA A 69 -10.04 4.73 1.13
C ALA A 69 -10.82 6.05 1.30
N PRO A 70 -10.42 7.16 0.64
CA PRO A 70 -11.18 8.39 0.75
C PRO A 70 -12.61 8.20 0.24
N GLY A 71 -13.58 8.92 0.80
CA GLY A 71 -14.99 8.76 0.44
C GLY A 71 -15.66 7.49 0.98
N LYS A 72 -14.90 6.50 1.49
CA LYS A 72 -15.43 5.42 2.33
C LYS A 72 -15.29 5.83 3.80
N GLY A 73 -16.28 6.55 4.32
CA GLY A 73 -16.28 6.97 5.73
C GLY A 73 -16.31 5.78 6.69
N ALA A 74 -15.74 5.95 7.90
CA ALA A 74 -15.77 4.99 9.02
C ALA A 74 -17.18 4.66 9.57
N ASN A 75 -18.25 4.96 8.82
CA ASN A 75 -19.63 4.96 9.27
C ASN A 75 -20.41 3.68 8.91
N SER A 76 -19.75 2.64 8.40
CA SER A 76 -20.38 1.35 8.08
C SER A 76 -20.62 0.45 9.31
N VAL A 77 -20.13 0.83 10.49
CA VAL A 77 -20.27 0.04 11.74
C VAL A 77 -21.48 0.47 12.60
N ARG A 78 -22.20 1.55 12.25
CA ARG A 78 -23.34 2.08 13.04
C ARG A 78 -24.73 1.84 12.42
N ARG A 79 -24.93 0.72 11.71
CA ARG A 79 -26.28 0.28 11.29
C ARG A 79 -26.40 -1.25 11.33
N ARG A 80 -26.48 -1.83 12.52
CA ARG A 80 -27.31 -3.01 12.83
C ARG A 80 -27.76 -2.92 14.28
#